data_AF-A0A382N6G0-F1
#
_entry.id   AF-A0A382N6G0-F1
#
_cell.length_a   1.000
_cell.length_b   1.000
_cell.length_c   1.000
_cell.angle_alpha   90.00
_cell.angle_beta   90.00
_cell.angle_gamma   90.00
#
_symmetry.space_group_name_H-M   'P 1'
#
loop_
_entity.id
_entity.type
_entity.pdbx_description
1 polymer ?
#
loop_
_entity_poly.entity_id
_entity_poly.type
_entity_poly.pdbx_seq_one_letter_code
_entity_poly.pdbx_strand_id
1 'polypeptide(L)'
;ISDIFNVTPSFQAEDQPVQFEGGGNDEDGIIMGYEWYSSLNGLIGVLPTFNTTDLSPGNHTISLRVRDDNGLWSGYDTTYVQINSRPRVELINSIPELVYAYGPNHELQSADVYTLGYWHFDSIDNNKVSDYSFNNHDASVQGDPTLVNGLFNSSLALDGTVDSLSTPQLLPGEAFEEVTIEAWVYLDQNYVFDRNRVIFAGGWDGHLEVGVSVNHEAYIKVASDTMGTFQLFSENEFNKLQWYHVAAVYSEQNNEMVLYINGESDSSFALPDQFKLSRSALLENCIGATGSGCSSGNLIGLIDEVRITNTLLYPEQFLYRPDRAYISAIVVDYDSQVTGGIWESDLDGVLGTDFWLSKDATALSPGLHNLTF
;
A
#
# COMPACT_ATOMS: atom_id res chain seq x y z
N ILE A 1 40.56 8.60 29.55
CA ILE A 1 39.82 9.14 28.38
C ILE A 1 39.64 8.01 27.39
N SER A 2 38.47 7.87 26.75
CA SER A 2 38.27 6.91 25.65
C SER A 2 38.52 7.58 24.31
N ASP A 3 39.01 6.81 23.34
CA ASP A 3 39.28 7.27 21.98
C ASP A 3 38.90 6.16 20.98
N ILE A 4 38.04 6.45 20.02
CA ILE A 4 37.73 5.57 18.89
C ILE A 4 38.77 5.83 17.80
N PHE A 5 39.56 4.79 17.49
CA PHE A 5 40.57 4.87 16.44
C PHE A 5 39.95 4.68 15.07
N ASN A 6 39.04 3.70 14.95
CA ASN A 6 38.44 3.36 13.68
C ASN A 6 37.09 2.63 13.84
N VAL A 7 36.14 2.97 12.98
CA VAL A 7 34.93 2.19 12.72
C VAL A 7 34.78 2.09 11.21
N THR A 8 35.09 0.93 10.64
CA THR A 8 35.15 0.77 9.18
C THR A 8 34.45 -0.47 8.64
N PRO A 9 33.76 -0.34 7.50
CA PRO A 9 33.48 0.92 6.80
C PRO A 9 32.42 1.76 7.54
N SER A 10 32.36 3.08 7.27
CA SER A 10 31.34 3.97 7.86
C SER A 10 29.96 3.82 7.19
N PHE A 11 29.90 3.12 6.06
CA PHE A 11 28.69 2.67 5.37
C PHE A 11 28.87 1.20 4.99
N GLN A 12 27.91 0.35 5.32
CA GLN A 12 27.99 -1.08 5.09
C GLN A 12 26.62 -1.68 4.76
N ALA A 13 26.56 -2.73 3.95
CA ALA A 13 25.32 -3.49 3.76
C ALA A 13 25.00 -4.36 4.99
N GLU A 14 23.72 -4.64 5.24
CA GLU A 14 23.28 -5.61 6.25
C GLU A 14 24.01 -6.95 6.09
N ASP A 15 24.25 -7.62 7.22
CA ASP A 15 25.01 -8.87 7.36
C ASP A 15 26.49 -8.78 6.91
N GLN A 16 26.99 -7.61 6.54
CA GLN A 16 28.41 -7.43 6.23
C GLN A 16 29.18 -6.91 7.44
N PRO A 17 30.45 -7.32 7.62
CA PRO A 17 31.20 -7.00 8.82
C PRO A 17 31.53 -5.51 8.90
N VAL A 18 31.39 -4.95 10.10
CA VAL A 18 31.97 -3.67 10.52
C VAL A 18 33.04 -3.94 11.57
N GLN A 19 34.22 -3.35 11.37
CA GLN A 19 35.33 -3.41 12.31
C GLN A 19 35.31 -2.22 13.26
N PHE A 20 35.48 -2.49 14.54
CA PHE A 20 35.60 -1.51 15.61
C PHE A 20 37.01 -1.58 16.20
N GLU A 21 37.65 -0.43 16.33
CA GLU A 21 38.96 -0.29 16.95
C GLU A 21 38.96 0.96 17.82
N GLY A 22 39.31 0.79 19.09
CA GLY A 22 39.35 1.88 20.05
C GLY A 22 40.22 1.56 21.24
N GLY A 23 40.47 2.61 22.01
CA GLY A 23 41.41 2.60 23.10
C GLY A 23 41.04 3.63 24.15
N GLY A 24 41.99 3.88 25.02
CA GLY A 24 41.93 4.99 25.94
C GLY A 24 43.24 5.18 26.67
N ASN A 25 43.36 6.34 27.29
CA ASN A 25 44.50 6.70 28.11
C ASN A 25 44.10 6.85 29.58
N ASP A 26 44.95 6.34 30.45
CA ASP A 26 44.88 6.50 31.89
C ASP A 26 46.21 7.09 32.40
N GLU A 27 46.17 8.14 33.21
CA GLU A 27 47.36 8.92 33.59
C GLU A 27 48.21 8.24 34.67
N ASP A 28 47.57 7.45 35.54
CA ASP A 28 48.20 6.80 36.69
C ASP A 28 48.03 5.26 36.70
N GLY A 29 47.45 4.68 35.66
CA GLY A 29 47.11 3.26 35.61
C GLY A 29 47.04 2.65 34.21
N ILE A 30 46.23 1.61 34.07
CA ILE A 30 46.02 0.88 32.81
C ILE A 30 44.53 0.66 32.53
N ILE A 31 44.16 0.62 31.24
CA ILE A 31 42.81 0.28 30.84
C ILE A 31 42.52 -1.21 31.04
N MET A 32 41.48 -1.53 31.80
CA MET A 32 41.05 -2.89 32.13
C MET A 32 39.70 -3.29 31.52
N GLY A 33 38.95 -2.38 30.90
CA GLY A 33 37.65 -2.71 30.31
C GLY A 33 37.23 -1.76 29.19
N TYR A 34 36.41 -2.29 28.29
CA TYR A 34 35.85 -1.59 27.14
C TYR A 34 34.34 -1.87 27.10
N GLU A 35 33.56 -0.87 26.72
CA GLU A 35 32.16 -1.06 26.34
C GLU A 35 31.84 -0.22 25.12
N TRP A 36 31.32 -0.89 24.09
CA TRP A 36 30.83 -0.30 22.86
C TRP A 36 29.31 -0.39 22.81
N TYR A 37 28.65 0.73 22.57
CA TYR A 37 27.20 0.81 22.41
C TYR A 37 26.80 1.31 21.02
N SER A 38 25.75 0.72 20.48
CA SER A 38 24.98 1.19 19.33
C SER A 38 23.68 1.82 19.83
N SER A 39 23.30 2.96 19.26
CA SER A 39 22.01 3.60 19.54
C SER A 39 20.80 2.73 19.21
N LEU A 40 20.95 1.72 18.34
CA LEU A 40 19.87 0.81 17.92
C LEU A 40 19.95 -0.57 18.58
N ASN A 41 21.16 -1.08 18.87
CA ASN A 41 21.36 -2.46 19.34
C ASN A 41 21.82 -2.56 20.80
N GLY A 42 22.10 -1.44 21.46
CA GLY A 42 22.66 -1.47 22.82
C GLY A 42 24.12 -1.92 22.81
N LEU A 43 24.50 -2.77 23.78
CA LEU A 43 25.89 -3.21 23.93
C LEU A 43 26.31 -4.15 22.77
N ILE A 44 27.31 -3.73 21.99
CA ILE A 44 27.78 -4.45 20.79
C ILE A 44 29.17 -5.07 20.96
N GLY A 45 29.93 -4.68 21.99
CA GLY A 45 31.27 -5.22 22.20
C GLY A 45 31.91 -4.80 23.51
N VAL A 46 32.86 -5.62 23.98
CA VAL A 46 33.61 -5.41 25.24
C VAL A 46 35.13 -5.57 25.06
N LEU A 47 35.58 -5.56 23.81
CA LEU A 47 36.99 -5.69 23.42
C LEU A 47 37.50 -4.38 22.80
N PRO A 48 38.81 -4.10 22.86
CA PRO A 48 39.40 -2.94 22.17
C PRO A 48 39.23 -3.01 20.65
N THR A 49 39.22 -4.24 20.10
CA THR A 49 39.05 -4.50 18.68
C THR A 49 38.14 -5.70 18.47
N PHE A 50 37.14 -5.57 17.61
CA PHE A 50 36.26 -6.67 17.21
C PHE A 50 35.57 -6.36 15.87
N ASN A 51 35.03 -7.40 15.24
CA ASN A 51 34.14 -7.28 14.09
C ASN A 51 32.77 -7.81 14.47
N THR A 52 31.72 -7.19 13.95
CA THR A 52 30.35 -7.72 14.06
C THR A 52 29.61 -7.57 12.75
N THR A 53 28.70 -8.52 12.50
CA THR A 53 27.72 -8.53 11.40
C THR A 53 26.31 -8.24 11.92
N ASP A 54 26.14 -8.10 13.22
CA ASP A 54 24.84 -8.18 13.90
C ASP A 54 24.21 -6.80 14.15
N LEU A 55 24.66 -5.77 13.42
CA LEU A 55 24.06 -4.45 13.48
C LEU A 55 22.77 -4.43 12.66
N SER A 56 21.68 -3.99 13.27
CA SER A 56 20.40 -3.80 12.57
C SER A 56 20.49 -2.69 11.53
N PRO A 57 19.69 -2.70 10.46
CA PRO A 57 19.63 -1.58 9.52
C PRO A 57 19.38 -0.21 10.16
N GLY A 58 19.94 0.85 9.59
CA GLY A 58 19.77 2.23 10.01
C GLY A 58 21.06 2.98 10.39
N ASN A 59 20.87 4.20 10.91
CA ASN A 59 21.97 5.08 11.34
C ASN A 59 22.30 4.82 12.81
N HIS A 60 23.52 4.33 13.07
CA HIS A 60 24.01 4.09 14.43
C HIS A 60 24.89 5.24 14.90
N THR A 61 24.63 5.71 16.12
CA THR A 61 25.63 6.40 16.93
C THR A 61 26.36 5.35 17.76
N ILE A 62 27.64 5.15 17.46
CA ILE A 62 28.53 4.25 18.16
C ILE A 62 29.18 5.01 19.30
N SER A 63 29.13 4.47 20.51
CA SER A 63 29.71 5.09 21.70
C SER A 63 30.68 4.14 22.40
N LEU A 64 31.91 4.59 22.65
CA LEU A 64 32.94 3.85 23.39
C LEU A 64 33.21 4.52 24.73
N ARG A 65 33.21 3.71 25.80
CA ARG A 65 33.85 4.08 27.06
C ARG A 65 34.84 3.00 27.51
N VAL A 66 35.88 3.43 28.20
CA VAL A 66 36.90 2.56 28.80
C VAL A 66 36.90 2.65 30.33
N ARG A 67 37.30 1.58 31.01
CA ARG A 67 37.43 1.50 32.47
C ARG A 67 38.88 1.29 32.88
N ASP A 68 39.35 2.05 33.86
CA ASP A 68 40.69 1.91 34.44
C ASP A 68 40.81 0.73 35.43
N ASP A 69 42.02 0.52 35.97
CA ASP A 69 42.33 -0.50 36.98
C ASP A 69 41.85 -0.14 38.40
N ASN A 70 41.30 1.06 38.59
CA ASN A 70 40.59 1.46 39.80
C ASN A 70 39.06 1.29 39.68
N GLY A 71 38.58 0.85 38.52
CA GLY A 71 37.19 0.55 38.24
C GLY A 71 36.33 1.75 37.81
N LEU A 72 36.93 2.91 37.56
CA LEU A 72 36.22 4.12 37.11
C LEU A 72 36.08 4.12 35.58
N TRP A 73 34.88 4.48 35.11
CA TRP A 73 34.60 4.62 33.68
C TRP A 73 34.88 6.04 33.19
N SER A 74 35.43 6.13 31.99
CA SER A 74 35.55 7.38 31.23
C SER A 74 34.19 7.87 30.70
N GLY A 75 34.18 9.11 30.19
CA GLY A 75 33.10 9.58 29.30
C GLY A 75 33.05 8.78 28.00
N TYR A 76 32.07 9.09 27.16
CA TYR A 76 31.95 8.44 25.86
C TYR A 76 32.71 9.23 24.79
N ASP A 77 33.40 8.49 23.92
CA ASP A 77 33.74 8.97 22.59
C ASP A 77 32.75 8.38 21.59
N THR A 78 32.42 9.10 20.53
CA THR A 78 31.33 8.73 19.63
C THR A 78 31.67 8.88 18.16
N THR A 79 31.21 7.94 17.35
CA THR A 79 31.28 8.01 15.88
C THR A 79 29.98 7.47 15.27
N TYR A 80 29.89 7.48 13.94
CA TYR A 80 28.71 7.03 13.21
C TYR A 80 29.04 5.90 12.25
N VAL A 81 28.12 4.96 12.12
CA VAL A 81 28.12 3.97 11.03
C VAL A 81 26.68 3.83 10.52
N GLN A 82 26.53 3.75 9.21
CA GLN A 82 25.27 3.47 8.55
C GLN A 82 25.27 2.03 8.05
N ILE A 83 24.25 1.28 8.44
CA ILE A 83 23.98 -0.06 7.93
C ILE A 83 22.80 0.03 6.99
N ASN A 84 22.99 -0.35 5.73
CA ASN A 84 21.96 -0.33 4.70
C ASN A 84 21.32 -1.71 4.55
N SER A 85 20.01 -1.80 4.72
CA SER A 85 19.26 -3.04 4.48
C SER A 85 19.36 -3.48 3.02
N ARG A 86 19.06 -4.75 2.76
CA ARG A 86 18.83 -5.23 1.40
C ARG A 86 17.36 -5.05 1.06
N PRO A 87 17.00 -4.49 -0.11
CA PRO A 87 15.62 -4.49 -0.57
C PRO A 87 15.09 -5.92 -0.59
N ARG A 88 13.90 -6.12 -0.02
CA ARG A 88 13.16 -7.38 -0.10
C ARG A 88 12.08 -7.22 -1.15
N VAL A 89 12.02 -8.17 -2.08
CA VAL A 89 10.99 -8.25 -3.11
C VAL A 89 10.04 -9.38 -2.76
N GLU A 90 8.75 -9.08 -2.79
CA GLU A 90 7.68 -10.05 -2.82
C GLU A 90 6.83 -9.78 -4.07
N LEU A 91 6.66 -10.79 -4.91
CA LEU A 91 5.79 -10.68 -6.07
C LEU A 91 4.35 -10.80 -5.58
N ILE A 92 3.56 -9.74 -5.76
CA ILE A 92 2.13 -9.81 -5.50
C ILE A 92 1.40 -10.07 -6.80
N ASN A 93 0.72 -11.21 -6.84
CA ASN A 93 -0.34 -11.65 -7.74
C ASN A 93 -0.46 -10.97 -9.12
N SER A 94 -0.37 -11.78 -10.17
CA SER A 94 -0.72 -11.36 -11.53
C SER A 94 -2.21 -11.49 -11.77
N ILE A 95 -2.84 -10.47 -12.37
CA ILE A 95 -4.19 -10.60 -12.92
C ILE A 95 -4.28 -10.20 -14.39
N PRO A 96 -5.10 -10.92 -15.18
CA PRO A 96 -5.47 -12.32 -14.95
C PRO A 96 -4.24 -13.23 -15.12
N GLU A 97 -4.25 -14.42 -14.51
CA GLU A 97 -3.18 -15.43 -14.71
C GLU A 97 -3.04 -15.89 -16.18
N LEU A 98 -4.13 -15.79 -16.95
CA LEU A 98 -4.19 -16.19 -18.35
C LEU A 98 -4.71 -15.05 -19.21
N VAL A 99 -3.87 -14.59 -20.13
CA VAL A 99 -4.20 -13.53 -21.08
C VAL A 99 -4.30 -14.05 -22.51
N TYR A 100 -5.31 -13.61 -23.25
CA TYR A 100 -5.55 -14.06 -24.62
C TYR A 100 -5.32 -12.94 -25.64
N ALA A 101 -4.28 -13.06 -26.47
CA ALA A 101 -3.98 -12.07 -27.52
C ALA A 101 -5.08 -11.90 -28.58
N TYR A 102 -5.91 -12.91 -28.79
CA TYR A 102 -6.96 -12.93 -29.83
C TYR A 102 -8.30 -13.48 -29.29
N GLY A 103 -8.65 -13.09 -28.06
CA GLY A 103 -9.96 -13.40 -27.48
C GLY A 103 -11.08 -12.53 -28.04
N PRO A 104 -12.35 -12.95 -27.91
CA PRO A 104 -13.49 -12.12 -28.30
C PRO A 104 -13.66 -10.88 -27.41
N ASN A 105 -13.13 -10.91 -26.19
CA ASN A 105 -13.22 -9.85 -25.19
C ASN A 105 -11.86 -9.15 -25.08
N HIS A 106 -11.83 -7.86 -25.41
CA HIS A 106 -10.65 -6.98 -25.33
C HIS A 106 -10.96 -5.67 -24.58
N GLU A 107 -12.20 -5.56 -24.07
CA GLU A 107 -12.71 -4.40 -23.36
C GLU A 107 -12.88 -4.74 -21.87
N LEU A 108 -12.96 -3.70 -21.04
CA LEU A 108 -13.38 -3.83 -19.66
C LEU A 108 -14.82 -4.36 -19.55
N GLN A 109 -15.11 -5.01 -18.43
CA GLN A 109 -16.43 -5.55 -18.11
C GLN A 109 -17.45 -4.40 -18.09
N SER A 110 -18.49 -4.50 -18.91
CA SER A 110 -19.59 -3.54 -18.88
C SER A 110 -20.40 -3.65 -17.58
N ALA A 111 -21.08 -2.57 -17.21
CA ALA A 111 -22.10 -2.62 -16.16
C ALA A 111 -23.20 -3.65 -16.50
N ASP A 112 -23.70 -4.32 -15.47
CA ASP A 112 -24.84 -5.22 -15.55
C ASP A 112 -26.03 -4.70 -14.73
N VAL A 113 -27.07 -5.53 -14.58
CA VAL A 113 -28.29 -5.15 -13.85
C VAL A 113 -28.08 -4.99 -12.33
N TYR A 114 -26.97 -5.51 -11.79
CA TYR A 114 -26.62 -5.44 -10.37
C TYR A 114 -25.68 -4.27 -10.08
N THR A 115 -25.04 -3.71 -11.11
CA THR A 115 -24.16 -2.56 -10.99
C THR A 115 -24.98 -1.33 -10.60
N LEU A 116 -24.69 -0.75 -9.43
CA LEU A 116 -25.35 0.45 -8.90
C LEU A 116 -24.74 1.74 -9.41
N GLY A 117 -23.43 1.74 -9.64
CA GLY A 117 -22.70 2.87 -10.19
C GLY A 117 -21.37 2.41 -10.76
N TYR A 118 -20.96 2.99 -11.88
CA TYR A 118 -19.70 2.71 -12.54
C TYR A 118 -19.12 3.97 -13.16
N TRP A 119 -18.00 4.46 -12.63
CA TRP A 119 -17.35 5.70 -13.06
C TRP A 119 -15.96 5.41 -13.61
N HIS A 120 -15.80 5.58 -14.93
CA HIS A 120 -14.54 5.41 -15.66
C HIS A 120 -13.57 6.60 -15.53
N PHE A 121 -14.05 7.75 -15.06
CA PHE A 121 -13.23 8.96 -14.95
C PHE A 121 -12.61 9.49 -16.24
N ASP A 122 -13.18 9.14 -17.41
CA ASP A 122 -12.70 9.59 -18.72
C ASP A 122 -12.93 11.08 -19.03
N SER A 123 -13.85 11.72 -18.32
CA SER A 123 -14.22 13.12 -18.54
C SER A 123 -14.88 13.71 -17.30
N ILE A 124 -14.73 15.03 -17.14
CA ILE A 124 -15.50 15.83 -16.19
C ILE A 124 -16.31 16.85 -17.00
N ASP A 125 -17.63 16.78 -16.89
CA ASP A 125 -18.55 17.67 -17.59
C ASP A 125 -19.47 18.36 -16.59
N ASN A 126 -19.50 19.70 -16.62
CA ASN A 126 -20.30 20.51 -15.70
C ASN A 126 -20.17 20.10 -14.22
N ASN A 127 -18.92 19.85 -13.79
CA ASN A 127 -18.59 19.45 -12.42
C ASN A 127 -19.19 18.08 -12.02
N LYS A 128 -19.33 17.17 -12.98
CA LYS A 128 -19.78 15.80 -12.78
C LYS A 128 -18.94 14.80 -13.57
N VAL A 129 -18.90 13.57 -13.06
CA VAL A 129 -18.43 12.38 -13.77
C VAL A 129 -19.63 11.49 -14.06
N SER A 130 -19.75 11.07 -15.31
CA SER A 130 -20.89 10.26 -15.78
C SER A 130 -20.87 8.87 -15.17
N ASP A 131 -22.05 8.38 -14.77
CA ASP A 131 -22.26 6.97 -14.42
C ASP A 131 -22.54 6.15 -15.69
N TYR A 132 -21.73 5.11 -15.91
CA TYR A 132 -21.83 4.19 -17.04
C TYR A 132 -22.65 2.93 -16.70
N SER A 133 -23.25 2.88 -15.52
CA SER A 133 -24.32 1.93 -15.19
C SER A 133 -25.66 2.32 -15.83
N PHE A 134 -26.68 1.47 -15.65
CA PHE A 134 -28.04 1.75 -16.12
C PHE A 134 -28.82 2.71 -15.19
N ASN A 135 -28.22 3.21 -14.11
CA ASN A 135 -28.92 3.95 -13.04
C ASN A 135 -28.80 5.47 -13.14
N ASN A 136 -27.87 6.00 -13.95
CA ASN A 136 -27.60 7.45 -14.08
C ASN A 136 -27.23 8.12 -12.74
N HIS A 137 -26.46 7.43 -11.91
CA HIS A 137 -25.93 7.94 -10.65
C HIS A 137 -24.66 8.79 -10.86
N ASP A 138 -24.72 9.80 -11.75
CA ASP A 138 -23.58 10.69 -12.02
C ASP A 138 -23.01 11.27 -10.72
N ALA A 139 -21.70 11.14 -10.54
CA ALA A 139 -21.02 11.64 -9.34
C ALA A 139 -20.72 13.13 -9.50
N SER A 140 -21.03 13.92 -8.47
CA SER A 140 -20.73 15.36 -8.45
C SER A 140 -19.33 15.58 -7.90
N VAL A 141 -18.53 16.39 -8.57
CA VAL A 141 -17.13 16.68 -8.21
C VAL A 141 -17.06 17.73 -7.09
N GLN A 142 -16.17 17.52 -6.12
CA GLN A 142 -15.75 18.52 -5.14
C GLN A 142 -14.29 18.89 -5.38
N GLY A 143 -13.93 20.14 -5.08
CA GLY A 143 -12.57 20.65 -5.30
C GLY A 143 -12.28 20.89 -6.77
N ASP A 144 -11.05 20.61 -7.18
CA ASP A 144 -10.54 20.78 -8.52
C ASP A 144 -9.66 19.59 -8.96
N PRO A 145 -10.16 18.33 -8.86
CA PRO A 145 -9.41 17.17 -9.25
C PRO A 145 -9.05 17.24 -10.73
N THR A 146 -7.86 16.74 -11.07
CA THR A 146 -7.32 16.87 -12.42
C THR A 146 -7.44 15.57 -13.19
N LEU A 147 -7.84 15.69 -14.45
CA LEU A 147 -7.86 14.57 -15.39
C LEU A 147 -6.45 14.31 -15.92
N VAL A 148 -5.93 13.10 -15.74
CA VAL A 148 -4.61 12.68 -16.20
C VAL A 148 -4.71 11.35 -16.96
N ASN A 149 -3.63 10.92 -17.61
CA ASN A 149 -3.61 9.59 -18.24
C ASN A 149 -3.79 8.51 -17.17
N GLY A 150 -4.79 7.65 -17.38
CA GLY A 150 -5.16 6.57 -16.49
C GLY A 150 -4.66 5.22 -16.96
N LEU A 151 -5.12 4.17 -16.29
CA LEU A 151 -4.87 2.79 -16.68
C LEU A 151 -5.70 2.42 -17.92
N PHE A 152 -6.91 2.98 -18.00
CA PHE A 152 -7.86 2.85 -19.10
C PHE A 152 -8.25 4.25 -19.59
N ASN A 153 -7.56 4.75 -20.60
CA ASN A 153 -7.68 6.13 -21.10
C ASN A 153 -7.27 7.19 -20.04
N SER A 154 -8.22 7.75 -19.29
CA SER A 154 -7.96 8.81 -18.29
C SER A 154 -8.33 8.36 -16.88
N SER A 155 -7.68 8.93 -15.87
CA SER A 155 -8.00 8.76 -14.45
C SER A 155 -8.12 10.10 -13.76
N LEU A 156 -8.71 10.13 -12.56
CA LEU A 156 -8.69 11.32 -11.71
C LEU A 156 -7.49 11.33 -10.78
N ALA A 157 -6.74 12.43 -10.79
CA ALA A 157 -5.75 12.74 -9.77
C ALA A 157 -6.39 13.55 -8.64
N LEU A 158 -6.28 13.05 -7.41
CA LEU A 158 -6.73 13.67 -6.18
C LEU A 158 -5.52 14.09 -5.36
N ASP A 159 -5.52 15.32 -4.84
CA ASP A 159 -4.34 15.92 -4.19
C ASP A 159 -4.29 15.74 -2.66
N GLY A 160 -5.30 15.08 -2.08
CA GLY A 160 -5.44 14.89 -0.63
C GLY A 160 -6.09 16.04 0.12
N THR A 161 -6.64 17.04 -0.58
CA THR A 161 -7.35 18.17 -0.01
C THR A 161 -8.61 18.51 -0.81
N VAL A 162 -9.80 18.27 -0.24
CA VAL A 162 -11.13 18.60 -0.82
C VAL A 162 -11.51 17.78 -2.06
N ASP A 163 -10.57 17.51 -2.97
CA ASP A 163 -10.73 16.69 -4.16
C ASP A 163 -11.40 15.36 -3.82
N SER A 164 -12.61 15.19 -4.32
CA SER A 164 -13.46 14.02 -4.09
C SER A 164 -14.68 14.07 -5.01
N LEU A 165 -15.51 13.02 -4.95
CA LEU A 165 -16.81 13.00 -5.59
C LEU A 165 -17.89 12.55 -4.61
N SER A 166 -19.08 13.11 -4.74
CA SER A 166 -20.27 12.67 -4.01
C SER A 166 -21.21 11.97 -4.99
N THR A 167 -21.61 10.74 -4.69
CA THR A 167 -22.60 10.03 -5.50
C THR A 167 -24.01 10.36 -5.01
N PRO A 168 -25.05 10.23 -5.83
CA PRO A 168 -26.42 10.10 -5.34
C PRO A 168 -26.56 8.90 -4.41
N GLN A 169 -27.69 8.83 -3.69
CA GLN A 169 -28.05 7.61 -2.97
C GLN A 169 -28.28 6.47 -3.97
N LEU A 170 -27.53 5.37 -3.81
CA LEU A 170 -27.50 4.22 -4.71
C LEU A 170 -28.62 3.22 -4.42
N LEU A 171 -29.04 3.10 -3.14
CA LEU A 171 -30.13 2.25 -2.68
C LEU A 171 -31.14 3.08 -1.86
N PRO A 172 -32.05 3.81 -2.52
CA PRO A 172 -33.01 4.68 -1.84
C PRO A 172 -33.82 3.96 -0.75
N GLY A 173 -33.53 4.28 0.50
CA GLY A 173 -34.27 3.77 1.66
C GLY A 173 -33.72 2.49 2.27
N GLU A 174 -32.73 1.85 1.67
CA GLU A 174 -32.16 0.59 2.12
C GLU A 174 -30.65 0.71 2.41
N ALA A 175 -30.08 -0.30 3.08
CA ALA A 175 -28.63 -0.46 3.19
C ALA A 175 -28.18 -1.58 2.23
N PHE A 176 -26.89 -1.64 1.93
CA PHE A 176 -26.29 -2.82 1.30
C PHE A 176 -26.51 -4.05 2.18
N GLU A 177 -27.14 -5.08 1.62
CA GLU A 177 -27.17 -6.43 2.20
C GLU A 177 -26.00 -7.27 1.65
N GLU A 178 -25.71 -7.10 0.37
CA GLU A 178 -24.54 -7.62 -0.32
C GLU A 178 -23.97 -6.53 -1.22
N VAL A 179 -22.66 -6.31 -1.17
CA VAL A 179 -22.03 -5.31 -2.03
C VAL A 179 -20.59 -5.69 -2.36
N THR A 180 -20.21 -5.44 -3.61
CA THR A 180 -18.82 -5.36 -4.04
C THR A 180 -18.49 -3.93 -4.45
N ILE A 181 -17.44 -3.38 -3.85
CA ILE A 181 -16.87 -2.08 -4.23
C ILE A 181 -15.47 -2.34 -4.76
N GLU A 182 -15.18 -1.88 -5.97
CA GLU A 182 -13.86 -2.02 -6.55
C GLU A 182 -13.38 -0.74 -7.24
N ALA A 183 -12.07 -0.58 -7.29
CA ALA A 183 -11.40 0.53 -7.97
C ALA A 183 -9.97 0.16 -8.35
N TRP A 184 -9.43 0.81 -9.37
CA TRP A 184 -8.00 0.91 -9.57
C TRP A 184 -7.47 2.16 -8.86
N VAL A 185 -6.36 2.02 -8.12
CA VAL A 185 -5.71 3.12 -7.42
C VAL A 185 -4.20 3.14 -7.67
N TYR A 186 -3.63 4.33 -7.79
CA TYR A 186 -2.19 4.56 -7.95
C TYR A 186 -1.71 5.51 -6.86
N LEU A 187 -0.87 5.00 -5.96
CA LEU A 187 -0.25 5.81 -4.92
C LEU A 187 0.96 6.52 -5.52
N ASP A 188 0.84 7.80 -5.86
CA ASP A 188 1.92 8.54 -6.52
C ASP A 188 3.10 8.87 -5.57
N GLN A 189 4.12 9.57 -6.10
CA GLN A 189 5.27 10.00 -5.28
C GLN A 189 4.86 10.91 -4.10
N ASN A 190 3.78 11.68 -4.27
CA ASN A 190 3.28 12.65 -3.29
C ASN A 190 2.39 12.00 -2.23
N TYR A 191 2.01 10.73 -2.40
CA TYR A 191 1.19 10.01 -1.42
C TYR A 191 1.79 10.08 -0.01
N VAL A 192 0.95 10.33 1.00
CA VAL A 192 1.38 10.40 2.40
C VAL A 192 0.52 9.50 3.27
N PHE A 193 1.19 8.65 4.04
CA PHE A 193 0.60 7.75 5.03
C PHE A 193 0.53 8.44 6.41
N ASP A 194 -0.17 9.59 6.50
CA ASP A 194 -0.36 10.35 7.76
C ASP A 194 -1.71 10.04 8.44
N ARG A 195 -2.63 9.43 7.71
CA ARG A 195 -3.96 9.00 8.14
C ARG A 195 -4.52 7.99 7.14
N ASN A 196 -5.65 7.38 7.47
CA ASN A 196 -6.41 6.60 6.51
C ASN A 196 -6.92 7.50 5.37
N ARG A 197 -6.74 7.03 4.15
CA ARG A 197 -7.10 7.68 2.90
C ARG A 197 -8.17 6.83 2.21
N VAL A 198 -9.24 7.45 1.75
CA VAL A 198 -10.49 6.74 1.41
C VAL A 198 -10.65 6.61 -0.10
N ILE A 199 -10.91 5.39 -0.57
CA ILE A 199 -11.28 5.09 -1.96
C ILE A 199 -12.77 5.31 -2.14
N PHE A 200 -13.58 4.71 -1.28
CA PHE A 200 -15.02 4.91 -1.22
C PHE A 200 -15.51 4.86 0.22
N ALA A 201 -16.48 5.71 0.55
CA ALA A 201 -17.24 5.62 1.79
C ALA A 201 -18.73 5.71 1.51
N GLY A 202 -19.51 4.83 2.13
CA GLY A 202 -20.96 4.88 2.17
C GLY A 202 -21.46 5.38 3.52
N GLY A 203 -22.60 6.08 3.49
CA GLY A 203 -23.34 6.47 4.69
C GLY A 203 -24.85 6.37 4.48
N TRP A 204 -25.34 6.86 3.35
CA TRP A 204 -26.75 6.76 2.96
C TRP A 204 -27.21 5.33 2.71
N ASP A 205 -26.34 4.53 2.09
CA ASP A 205 -26.62 3.14 1.70
C ASP A 205 -25.92 2.12 2.61
N GLY A 206 -25.37 2.58 3.74
CA GLY A 206 -24.68 1.75 4.72
C GLY A 206 -23.32 2.31 5.09
N HIS A 207 -23.00 2.38 6.38
CA HIS A 207 -21.68 2.78 6.88
C HIS A 207 -20.63 1.72 6.55
N LEU A 208 -20.00 1.90 5.40
CA LEU A 208 -18.90 1.09 4.90
C LEU A 208 -17.84 2.02 4.32
N GLU A 209 -16.57 1.77 4.58
CA GLU A 209 -15.45 2.56 4.05
C GLU A 209 -14.34 1.64 3.56
N VAL A 210 -13.88 1.86 2.33
CA VAL A 210 -12.75 1.17 1.70
C VAL A 210 -11.64 2.19 1.48
N GLY A 211 -10.40 1.84 1.79
CA GLY A 211 -9.29 2.78 1.68
C GLY A 211 -7.92 2.16 1.85
N VAL A 212 -6.93 3.02 2.04
CA VAL A 212 -5.55 2.67 2.39
C VAL A 212 -5.22 3.24 3.77
N SER A 213 -4.69 2.41 4.66
CA SER A 213 -4.44 2.71 6.05
C SER A 213 -3.15 3.52 6.23
N VAL A 214 -2.99 4.11 7.41
CA VAL A 214 -1.73 4.75 7.83
C VAL A 214 -0.55 3.78 7.89
N ASN A 215 -0.81 2.47 8.00
CA ASN A 215 0.21 1.41 7.99
C ASN A 215 0.40 0.81 6.59
N HIS A 216 -0.06 1.50 5.55
CA HIS A 216 0.10 1.13 4.15
C HIS A 216 -0.78 -0.06 3.70
N GLU A 217 -1.72 -0.54 4.50
CA GLU A 217 -2.58 -1.67 4.13
C GLU A 217 -3.84 -1.18 3.42
N ALA A 218 -4.38 -1.93 2.45
CA ALA A 218 -5.77 -1.74 2.04
C ALA A 218 -6.69 -2.10 3.22
N TYR A 219 -7.86 -1.46 3.33
CA TYR A 219 -8.81 -1.78 4.38
C TYR A 219 -10.26 -1.69 3.94
N ILE A 220 -11.12 -2.44 4.62
CA ILE A 220 -12.56 -2.23 4.68
C ILE A 220 -12.99 -2.05 6.15
N LYS A 221 -13.86 -1.07 6.39
CA LYS A 221 -14.48 -0.78 7.69
C LYS A 221 -15.99 -0.81 7.52
N VAL A 222 -16.68 -1.56 8.37
CA VAL A 222 -18.16 -1.64 8.39
C VAL A 222 -18.70 -1.29 9.77
N ALA A 223 -19.83 -0.59 9.84
CA ALA A 223 -20.44 -0.21 11.13
C ALA A 223 -21.92 -0.59 11.22
N SER A 224 -22.33 -0.97 12.43
CA SER A 224 -23.70 -1.31 12.80
C SER A 224 -24.13 -0.53 14.04
N ASP A 225 -25.41 -0.15 14.10
CA ASP A 225 -25.97 0.62 15.22
C ASP A 225 -25.99 -0.19 16.53
N THR A 226 -26.03 -1.53 16.42
CA THR A 226 -26.18 -2.43 17.56
C THR A 226 -24.90 -3.19 17.89
N MET A 227 -23.98 -3.35 16.93
CA MET A 227 -22.80 -4.22 17.07
C MET A 227 -21.47 -3.47 17.00
N GLY A 228 -21.49 -2.15 16.74
CA GLY A 228 -20.28 -1.35 16.64
C GLY A 228 -19.61 -1.46 15.27
N THR A 229 -18.29 -1.25 15.24
CA THR A 229 -17.50 -1.17 14.01
C THR A 229 -16.50 -2.31 13.94
N PHE A 230 -16.39 -2.93 12.76
CA PHE A 230 -15.38 -3.93 12.43
C PHE A 230 -14.51 -3.43 11.29
N GLN A 231 -13.25 -3.88 11.28
CA GLN A 231 -12.25 -3.52 10.28
C GLN A 231 -11.49 -4.77 9.85
N LEU A 232 -11.15 -4.81 8.57
CA LEU A 232 -10.26 -5.80 7.96
C LEU A 232 -9.20 -5.04 7.18
N PHE A 233 -7.96 -5.48 7.30
CA PHE A 233 -6.80 -4.95 6.58
C PHE A 233 -6.24 -6.03 5.66
N SER A 234 -5.57 -5.63 4.58
CA SER A 234 -4.82 -6.57 3.74
C SER A 234 -3.62 -7.14 4.50
N GLU A 235 -3.19 -8.34 4.15
CA GLU A 235 -1.96 -8.95 4.68
C GLU A 235 -0.72 -8.22 4.14
N ASN A 236 -0.82 -7.73 2.91
CA ASN A 236 0.26 -7.07 2.18
C ASN A 236 0.15 -5.54 2.23
N GLU A 237 1.30 -4.87 2.36
CA GLU A 237 1.42 -3.40 2.31
C GLU A 237 1.43 -2.87 0.87
N PHE A 238 0.94 -1.63 0.70
CA PHE A 238 0.92 -0.91 -0.56
C PHE A 238 2.15 -0.02 -0.68
N ASN A 239 2.81 -0.13 -1.83
CA ASN A 239 3.90 0.73 -2.23
C ASN A 239 3.41 1.88 -3.11
N LYS A 240 4.24 2.91 -3.17
CA LYS A 240 4.06 3.99 -4.14
C LYS A 240 4.49 3.54 -5.54
N LEU A 241 4.04 4.30 -6.53
CA LEU A 241 4.43 4.22 -7.93
C LEU A 241 3.98 2.94 -8.66
N GLN A 242 2.84 2.40 -8.25
CA GLN A 242 2.19 1.28 -8.92
C GLN A 242 0.68 1.32 -8.79
N TRP A 243 0.03 0.71 -9.79
CA TRP A 243 -1.41 0.49 -9.77
C TRP A 243 -1.75 -0.75 -8.94
N TYR A 244 -2.82 -0.62 -8.17
CA TYR A 244 -3.48 -1.70 -7.46
C TYR A 244 -4.94 -1.75 -7.87
N HIS A 245 -5.45 -2.94 -8.12
CA HIS A 245 -6.89 -3.17 -8.10
C HIS A 245 -7.29 -3.55 -6.67
N VAL A 246 -8.23 -2.82 -6.09
CA VAL A 246 -8.76 -3.08 -4.76
C VAL A 246 -10.23 -3.40 -4.92
N ALA A 247 -10.64 -4.59 -4.50
CA ALA A 247 -12.05 -4.94 -4.37
C ALA A 247 -12.37 -5.37 -2.94
N ALA A 248 -13.43 -4.80 -2.39
CA ALA A 248 -13.92 -5.11 -1.05
C ALA A 248 -15.36 -5.62 -1.14
N VAL A 249 -15.61 -6.74 -0.48
CA VAL A 249 -16.89 -7.42 -0.47
C VAL A 249 -17.45 -7.42 0.95
N TYR A 250 -18.75 -7.12 1.08
CA TYR A 250 -19.53 -7.29 2.30
C TYR A 250 -20.76 -8.15 2.02
N SER A 251 -21.02 -9.14 2.86
CA SER A 251 -22.21 -9.98 2.80
C SER A 251 -22.85 -10.12 4.18
N GLU A 252 -24.07 -9.59 4.31
CA GLU A 252 -24.95 -9.85 5.46
C GLU A 252 -25.34 -11.34 5.52
N GLN A 253 -25.62 -11.96 4.36
CA GLN A 253 -26.06 -13.35 4.30
C GLN A 253 -24.99 -14.34 4.75
N ASN A 254 -23.74 -14.14 4.34
CA ASN A 254 -22.63 -15.01 4.71
C ASN A 254 -21.97 -14.59 6.04
N ASN A 255 -22.37 -13.45 6.62
CA ASN A 255 -21.73 -12.80 7.75
C ASN A 255 -20.22 -12.62 7.53
N GLU A 256 -19.81 -12.03 6.41
CA GLU A 256 -18.38 -11.86 6.11
C GLU A 256 -18.07 -10.55 5.39
N MET A 257 -16.81 -10.14 5.52
CA MET A 257 -16.17 -9.18 4.64
C MET A 257 -14.86 -9.76 4.10
N VAL A 258 -14.55 -9.45 2.84
CA VAL A 258 -13.38 -9.98 2.14
C VAL A 258 -12.70 -8.85 1.37
N LEU A 259 -11.37 -8.79 1.43
CA LEU A 259 -10.55 -7.93 0.58
C LEU A 259 -9.88 -8.77 -0.51
N TYR A 260 -9.92 -8.24 -1.72
CA TYR A 260 -9.20 -8.75 -2.87
C TYR A 260 -8.24 -7.67 -3.36
N ILE A 261 -6.99 -8.06 -3.58
CA ILE A 261 -5.93 -7.18 -4.05
C ILE A 261 -5.38 -7.76 -5.34
N ASN A 262 -5.38 -6.94 -6.39
CA ASN A 262 -5.04 -7.38 -7.74
C ASN A 262 -5.83 -8.63 -8.10
N GLY A 263 -7.14 -8.58 -7.90
CA GLY A 263 -8.12 -9.62 -8.21
C GLY A 263 -7.98 -10.97 -7.50
N GLU A 264 -7.03 -11.14 -6.59
CA GLU A 264 -6.89 -12.34 -5.76
C GLU A 264 -7.39 -12.10 -4.34
N SER A 265 -7.94 -13.13 -3.70
CA SER A 265 -8.41 -13.04 -2.31
C SER A 265 -7.22 -12.85 -1.38
N ASP A 266 -7.19 -11.75 -0.64
CA ASP A 266 -6.07 -11.38 0.24
C ASP A 266 -6.40 -11.68 1.71
N SER A 267 -7.54 -11.16 2.21
CA SER A 267 -7.93 -11.36 3.60
C SER A 267 -9.45 -11.44 3.78
N SER A 268 -9.90 -12.06 4.87
CA SER A 268 -11.32 -12.19 5.20
C SER A 268 -11.59 -12.08 6.69
N PHE A 269 -12.81 -11.67 7.05
CA PHE A 269 -13.26 -11.57 8.42
C PHE A 269 -14.71 -12.06 8.57
N ALA A 270 -14.93 -12.98 9.51
CA ALA A 270 -16.25 -13.44 9.89
C ALA A 270 -16.92 -12.43 10.82
N LEU A 271 -17.97 -11.78 10.32
CA LEU A 271 -18.81 -10.86 11.08
C LEU A 271 -19.72 -11.64 12.04
N PRO A 272 -20.18 -11.00 13.14
CA PRO A 272 -21.19 -11.60 14.00
C PRO A 272 -22.50 -11.88 13.25
N ASP A 273 -23.22 -12.94 13.66
CA ASP A 273 -24.56 -13.21 13.15
C ASP A 273 -25.49 -12.00 13.29
N GLN A 274 -26.30 -11.74 12.27
CA GLN A 274 -27.26 -10.62 12.20
C GLN A 274 -26.62 -9.23 12.13
N PHE A 275 -25.32 -9.14 11.81
CA PHE A 275 -24.67 -7.86 11.55
C PHE A 275 -25.29 -7.19 10.32
N LYS A 276 -25.87 -6.01 10.53
CA LYS A 276 -26.41 -5.15 9.46
C LYS A 276 -25.71 -3.80 9.47
N LEU A 277 -25.43 -3.26 8.28
CA LEU A 277 -24.90 -1.90 8.15
C LEU A 277 -25.88 -0.87 8.72
N SER A 278 -25.35 0.07 9.51
CA SER A 278 -26.10 1.25 9.92
C SER A 278 -26.18 2.26 8.79
N ARG A 279 -27.17 3.15 8.84
CA ARG A 279 -27.36 4.21 7.84
C ARG A 279 -27.35 5.57 8.50
N SER A 280 -26.88 6.57 7.77
CA SER A 280 -26.88 7.96 8.23
C SER A 280 -27.35 8.88 7.11
N ALA A 281 -28.42 9.64 7.36
CA ALA A 281 -28.86 10.68 6.42
C ALA A 281 -27.86 11.85 6.31
N LEU A 282 -26.90 11.96 7.22
CA LEU A 282 -25.94 13.06 7.31
C LEU A 282 -24.59 12.75 6.66
N LEU A 283 -24.34 11.50 6.30
CA LEU A 283 -23.10 11.09 5.65
C LEU A 283 -23.43 10.59 4.25
N GLU A 284 -22.94 11.33 3.25
CA GLU A 284 -23.09 10.99 1.85
C GLU A 284 -22.27 9.76 1.47
N ASN A 285 -22.55 9.21 0.29
CA ASN A 285 -21.61 8.32 -0.35
C ASN A 285 -20.57 9.16 -1.10
N CYS A 286 -19.31 8.82 -0.90
CA CYS A 286 -18.18 9.59 -1.37
C CYS A 286 -17.16 8.68 -2.05
N ILE A 287 -16.61 9.13 -3.17
CA ILE A 287 -15.43 8.56 -3.82
C ILE A 287 -14.25 9.48 -3.50
N GLY A 288 -13.13 8.90 -3.07
CA GLY A 288 -11.92 9.66 -2.74
C GLY A 288 -11.97 10.38 -1.39
N ALA A 289 -13.04 10.24 -0.59
CA ALA A 289 -13.20 10.87 0.71
C ALA A 289 -14.30 10.18 1.57
N THR A 290 -14.50 10.68 2.78
CA THR A 290 -15.53 10.26 3.73
C THR A 290 -16.09 11.48 4.49
N GLY A 291 -17.14 11.24 5.27
CA GLY A 291 -17.75 12.25 6.13
C GLY A 291 -18.66 13.22 5.39
N SER A 292 -19.28 14.13 6.16
CA SER A 292 -20.25 15.08 5.61
C SER A 292 -19.59 15.99 4.56
N GLY A 293 -20.23 16.12 3.41
CA GLY A 293 -19.74 16.87 2.26
C GLY A 293 -18.48 16.30 1.60
N CYS A 294 -18.18 15.00 1.81
CA CYS A 294 -17.01 14.33 1.24
C CYS A 294 -15.68 15.05 1.55
N SER A 295 -15.52 15.53 2.78
CA SER A 295 -14.48 16.51 3.13
C SER A 295 -13.36 15.97 4.04
N SER A 296 -13.38 14.68 4.37
CA SER A 296 -12.41 14.04 5.27
C SER A 296 -11.80 12.81 4.65
N GLY A 297 -10.61 12.39 5.12
CA GLY A 297 -9.94 11.19 4.61
C GLY A 297 -9.57 11.25 3.13
N ASN A 298 -9.44 12.45 2.55
CA ASN A 298 -9.21 12.65 1.12
C ASN A 298 -8.05 11.82 0.58
N LEU A 299 -8.28 11.08 -0.50
CA LEU A 299 -7.27 10.29 -1.19
C LEU A 299 -6.20 11.20 -1.82
N ILE A 300 -4.96 10.71 -1.85
CA ILE A 300 -3.88 11.27 -2.67
C ILE A 300 -3.59 10.26 -3.78
N GLY A 301 -3.23 10.71 -4.97
CA GLY A 301 -2.82 9.85 -6.07
C GLY A 301 -3.91 9.74 -7.13
N LEU A 302 -3.91 8.64 -7.89
CA LEU A 302 -4.84 8.44 -8.99
C LEU A 302 -5.90 7.41 -8.63
N ILE A 303 -7.13 7.64 -9.06
CA ILE A 303 -8.23 6.67 -9.00
C ILE A 303 -8.83 6.50 -10.39
N ASP A 304 -9.08 5.25 -10.75
CA ASP A 304 -9.61 4.84 -12.04
C ASP A 304 -10.65 3.74 -11.85
N GLU A 305 -11.62 3.64 -12.77
CA GLU A 305 -12.55 2.51 -12.86
C GLU A 305 -13.25 2.12 -11.54
N VAL A 306 -13.99 3.04 -10.91
CA VAL A 306 -14.71 2.76 -9.66
C VAL A 306 -16.07 2.13 -9.96
N ARG A 307 -16.33 0.93 -9.46
CA ARG A 307 -17.61 0.23 -9.60
C ARG A 307 -18.16 -0.26 -8.27
N ILE A 308 -19.47 -0.06 -8.10
CA ILE A 308 -20.23 -0.52 -6.94
C ILE A 308 -21.35 -1.42 -7.44
N THR A 309 -21.40 -2.66 -6.97
CA THR A 309 -22.33 -3.69 -7.42
C THR A 309 -23.09 -4.27 -6.25
N ASN A 310 -24.42 -4.36 -6.35
CA ASN A 310 -25.31 -4.86 -5.30
C ASN A 310 -25.36 -6.40 -5.23
N THR A 311 -24.21 -7.05 -5.43
CA THR A 311 -24.02 -8.49 -5.26
C THR A 311 -22.54 -8.78 -5.03
N LEU A 312 -22.24 -10.01 -4.63
CA LEU A 312 -20.87 -10.48 -4.47
C LEU A 312 -20.29 -10.82 -5.84
N LEU A 313 -19.19 -10.17 -6.21
CA LEU A 313 -18.41 -10.53 -7.38
C LEU A 313 -17.22 -11.40 -6.98
N TYR A 314 -16.80 -12.24 -7.91
CA TYR A 314 -15.61 -13.09 -7.79
C TYR A 314 -14.50 -12.58 -8.72
N PRO A 315 -13.24 -13.02 -8.51
CA PRO A 315 -12.08 -12.64 -9.32
C PRO A 315 -12.32 -12.55 -10.83
N GLU A 316 -13.02 -13.52 -11.43
CA GLU A 316 -13.30 -13.55 -12.87
C GLU A 316 -14.24 -12.43 -13.37
N GLN A 317 -14.91 -11.72 -12.45
CA GLN A 317 -15.88 -10.67 -12.74
C GLN A 317 -15.35 -9.25 -12.47
N PHE A 318 -14.21 -9.11 -11.79
CA PHE A 318 -13.61 -7.81 -11.49
C PHE A 318 -13.14 -7.06 -12.74
N LEU A 319 -12.91 -5.76 -12.57
CA LEU A 319 -12.52 -4.83 -13.63
C LEU A 319 -11.06 -5.03 -14.05
N TYR A 320 -10.83 -5.89 -15.04
CA TYR A 320 -9.57 -5.96 -15.77
C TYR A 320 -9.81 -6.44 -17.19
N ARG A 321 -8.93 -6.02 -18.10
CA ARG A 321 -8.94 -6.51 -19.47
C ARG A 321 -8.36 -7.93 -19.54
N PRO A 322 -9.08 -8.91 -20.12
CA PRO A 322 -8.60 -10.30 -20.21
C PRO A 322 -7.50 -10.51 -21.27
N ASP A 323 -7.19 -9.50 -22.08
CA ASP A 323 -6.12 -9.51 -23.08
C ASP A 323 -4.88 -8.73 -22.62
N ARG A 324 -4.80 -8.36 -21.34
CA ARG A 324 -3.70 -7.59 -20.76
C ARG A 324 -3.29 -8.14 -19.41
N ALA A 325 -2.01 -8.37 -19.21
CA ALA A 325 -1.46 -8.81 -17.93
C ALA A 325 -1.15 -7.58 -17.08
N TYR A 326 -1.55 -7.61 -15.80
CA TYR A 326 -1.22 -6.61 -14.79
C TYR A 326 -0.49 -7.33 -13.66
N ILE A 327 0.71 -6.87 -13.33
CA ILE A 327 1.58 -7.53 -12.37
C ILE A 327 2.26 -6.45 -11.55
N SER A 328 2.28 -6.62 -10.22
CA SER A 328 2.92 -5.68 -9.32
C SER A 328 3.92 -6.42 -8.43
N ALA A 329 4.98 -5.73 -8.03
CA ALA A 329 5.91 -6.21 -7.02
C ALA A 329 5.75 -5.35 -5.77
N ILE A 330 5.77 -5.98 -4.60
CA ILE A 330 6.04 -5.30 -3.36
C ILE A 330 7.55 -5.29 -3.17
N VAL A 331 8.15 -4.10 -3.12
CA VAL A 331 9.54 -3.94 -2.72
C VAL A 331 9.59 -3.14 -1.45
N VAL A 332 10.19 -3.71 -0.41
CA VAL A 332 10.38 -3.08 0.88
C VAL A 332 11.86 -2.86 1.11
N ASP A 333 12.21 -1.62 1.41
CA ASP A 333 13.52 -1.21 1.90
C ASP A 333 13.26 -0.25 3.07
N TYR A 334 13.63 -0.66 4.28
CA TYR A 334 13.22 0.02 5.52
C TYR A 334 14.08 1.25 5.85
N ASP A 335 15.24 1.38 5.22
CA ASP A 335 16.20 2.44 5.52
C ASP A 335 16.66 3.23 4.29
N SER A 336 16.30 2.77 3.09
CA SER A 336 16.58 3.41 1.82
C SER A 336 15.36 3.43 0.90
N GLN A 337 15.47 4.14 -0.23
CA GLN A 337 14.45 4.15 -1.26
C GLN A 337 14.86 3.20 -2.39
N VAL A 338 13.97 2.27 -2.73
CA VAL A 338 14.15 1.46 -3.95
C VAL A 338 13.95 2.36 -5.17
N THR A 339 14.91 2.34 -6.09
CA THR A 339 14.94 3.25 -7.25
C THR A 339 14.49 2.59 -8.56
N GLY A 340 14.26 1.29 -8.56
CA GLY A 340 13.71 0.53 -9.68
C GLY A 340 13.90 -0.98 -9.50
N GLY A 341 13.37 -1.76 -10.42
CA GLY A 341 13.64 -3.20 -10.56
C GLY A 341 13.71 -3.61 -12.02
N ILE A 342 13.80 -4.91 -12.32
CA ILE A 342 13.80 -5.39 -13.70
C ILE A 342 12.88 -6.59 -13.80
N TRP A 343 11.74 -6.40 -14.47
CA TRP A 343 10.89 -7.52 -14.87
C TRP A 343 11.55 -8.26 -16.02
N GLU A 344 11.81 -9.56 -15.86
CA GLU A 344 12.27 -10.45 -16.92
C GLU A 344 11.33 -11.64 -17.08
N SER A 345 11.10 -12.03 -18.34
CA SER A 345 10.50 -13.31 -18.71
C SER A 345 11.57 -14.23 -19.28
N ASP A 346 11.47 -15.51 -18.94
CA ASP A 346 12.24 -16.59 -19.57
C ASP A 346 12.05 -16.72 -21.10
N LEU A 347 10.94 -16.23 -21.65
CA LEU A 347 10.63 -16.27 -23.09
C LEU A 347 10.98 -14.96 -23.81
N ASP A 348 10.64 -13.81 -23.21
CA ASP A 348 10.73 -12.49 -23.86
C ASP A 348 11.88 -11.62 -23.36
N GLY A 349 12.60 -12.04 -22.32
CA GLY A 349 13.64 -11.25 -21.68
C GLY A 349 13.07 -10.07 -20.89
N VAL A 350 13.75 -8.93 -20.91
CA VAL A 350 13.37 -7.74 -20.12
C VAL A 350 12.04 -7.16 -20.60
N LEU A 351 11.05 -7.10 -19.70
CA LEU A 351 9.71 -6.59 -19.96
C LEU A 351 9.52 -5.13 -19.50
N GLY A 352 10.20 -4.69 -18.45
CA GLY A 352 10.05 -3.36 -17.87
C GLY A 352 10.90 -3.14 -16.62
N THR A 353 10.91 -1.90 -16.12
CA THR A 353 11.76 -1.50 -14.96
C THR A 353 11.00 -0.85 -13.81
N ASP A 354 9.70 -0.59 -13.99
CA ASP A 354 8.85 -0.02 -12.94
C ASP A 354 8.46 -1.11 -11.92
N PHE A 355 7.97 -0.71 -10.73
CA PHE A 355 7.51 -1.65 -9.70
C PHE A 355 6.20 -2.38 -10.06
N TRP A 356 5.62 -2.01 -11.20
CA TRP A 356 4.50 -2.70 -11.81
C TRP A 356 4.74 -2.85 -13.31
N LEU A 357 4.00 -3.78 -13.90
CA LEU A 357 4.05 -4.10 -15.30
C LEU A 357 2.61 -4.24 -15.80
N SER A 358 2.33 -3.60 -16.93
CA SER A 358 1.14 -3.89 -17.70
C SER A 358 1.45 -4.10 -19.17
N LYS A 359 1.12 -5.29 -19.68
CA LYS A 359 1.46 -5.71 -21.05
C LYS A 359 0.26 -6.33 -21.73
N ASP A 360 -0.07 -5.81 -22.91
CA ASP A 360 -1.02 -6.50 -23.80
C ASP A 360 -0.47 -7.88 -24.15
N ALA A 361 -1.35 -8.88 -24.24
CA ALA A 361 -0.99 -10.23 -24.60
C ALA A 361 -0.35 -10.32 -26.00
N THR A 362 -0.62 -9.35 -26.87
CA THR A 362 0.01 -9.24 -28.20
C THR A 362 1.47 -8.79 -28.14
N ALA A 363 1.93 -8.24 -27.01
CA ALA A 363 3.31 -7.85 -26.77
C ALA A 363 4.17 -8.97 -26.16
N LEU A 364 3.57 -10.12 -25.84
CA LEU A 364 4.23 -11.28 -25.26
C LEU A 364 4.26 -12.44 -26.26
N SER A 365 5.34 -13.23 -26.24
CA SER A 365 5.41 -14.47 -27.01
C SER A 365 4.40 -15.49 -26.46
N PRO A 366 3.70 -16.29 -27.29
CA PRO A 366 2.79 -17.30 -26.76
C PRO A 366 3.51 -18.35 -25.90
N GLY A 367 3.10 -18.52 -24.64
CA GLY A 367 3.65 -19.53 -23.75
C GLY A 367 3.33 -19.28 -22.28
N LEU A 368 3.84 -20.17 -21.42
CA LEU A 368 3.89 -19.92 -19.97
C LEU A 368 5.16 -19.11 -19.69
N HIS A 369 5.00 -17.91 -19.13
CA HIS A 369 6.12 -17.04 -18.74
C HIS A 369 6.45 -17.27 -17.28
N ASN A 370 7.70 -17.59 -16.98
CA ASN A 370 8.23 -17.47 -15.63
C ASN A 370 8.79 -16.06 -15.47
N LEU A 371 8.19 -15.28 -14.58
CA LEU A 371 8.56 -13.89 -14.37
C LEU A 371 9.45 -13.74 -13.14
N THR A 372 10.51 -12.96 -13.29
CA THR A 372 11.40 -12.55 -12.20
C THR A 372 11.41 -11.03 -12.12
N PHE A 373 11.58 -10.50 -10.90
CA PHE A 373 11.67 -9.06 -10.62
C PHE A 373 12.90 -8.73 -9.77
#